data_AF-R7N088-F1
#
_entry.id   AF-R7N088-F1
#
_cell.length_a   1.000
_cell.length_b   1.000
_cell.length_c   1.000
_cell.angle_alpha   90.00
_cell.angle_beta   90.00
_cell.angle_gamma   90.00
#
_symmetry.space_group_name_H-M   'P 1'
#
loop_
_entity.id
_entity.type
_entity.pdbx_description
1 polymer ?
#
loop_
_entity_poly.entity_id
_entity_poly.type
_entity_poly.pdbx_seq_one_letter_code
_entity_poly.pdbx_strand_id
1 'polypeptide(L)'
;MNNTLGKHVLIDFYNCKATFTEAEDLQPLVERAFDLVDAPVEGITFFHIDDELTCIAVSGNAHICIHAYPTLSYVAVDIYSFNIDLKTSQIMSALKVNLRSDRIKATSIRRGDFGSIRDMRPKRKSKITTARRMKNTGARIKKTSVKMFNILRHPQKVRRSHRTTNK
;
A
#
# COMPACT_ATOMS: atom_id res chain seq x y z
N MET A 1 -19.56 -2.68 -14.27
CA MET A 1 -19.44 -1.53 -13.36
C MET A 1 -18.23 -1.79 -12.48
N ASN A 2 -17.25 -0.88 -12.44
CA ASN A 2 -16.04 -1.09 -11.64
C ASN A 2 -16.38 -0.78 -10.17
N ASN A 3 -16.53 -1.84 -9.37
CA ASN A 3 -17.01 -1.78 -8.00
C ASN A 3 -15.87 -1.44 -7.02
N THR A 4 -15.29 -0.25 -7.15
CA THR A 4 -14.10 0.14 -6.38
C THR A 4 -14.42 1.36 -5.54
N LEU A 5 -14.23 1.23 -4.23
CA LEU A 5 -14.63 2.25 -3.25
C LEU A 5 -13.73 3.49 -3.26
N GLY A 6 -12.53 3.42 -3.83
CA GLY A 6 -11.62 4.54 -3.88
C GLY A 6 -10.55 4.41 -4.95
N LYS A 7 -9.70 5.43 -5.02
CA LYS A 7 -8.62 5.55 -5.98
C LYS A 7 -7.37 6.08 -5.28
N HIS A 8 -6.23 5.51 -5.63
CA HIS A 8 -4.93 6.02 -5.20
C HIS A 8 -4.08 6.22 -6.45
N VAL A 9 -3.58 7.43 -6.66
CA VAL A 9 -2.69 7.74 -7.76
C VAL A 9 -1.32 8.07 -7.18
N LEU A 10 -0.32 7.28 -7.56
CA LEU A 10 1.08 7.48 -7.21
C LEU A 10 1.74 8.17 -8.41
N ILE A 11 2.42 9.29 -8.20
CA ILE A 11 2.97 10.12 -9.27
C ILE A 11 4.42 10.46 -8.94
N ASP A 12 5.32 10.07 -9.84
CA ASP A 12 6.71 10.47 -9.84
C ASP A 12 6.87 11.66 -10.79
N PHE A 13 7.31 12.80 -10.27
CA PHE A 13 7.72 13.97 -11.07
C PHE A 13 9.24 14.04 -11.12
N TYR A 14 9.79 14.08 -12.33
CA TYR A 14 11.23 14.16 -12.57
C TYR A 14 11.62 15.51 -13.20
N ASN A 15 12.89 15.89 -13.01
CA ASN A 15 13.46 17.14 -13.50
C ASN A 15 12.62 18.36 -13.09
N CYS A 16 12.18 18.38 -11.83
CA CYS A 16 11.43 19.51 -11.27
C CYS A 16 12.36 20.73 -11.17
N LYS A 17 11.90 21.87 -11.68
CA LYS A 17 12.66 23.15 -11.65
C LYS A 17 12.16 24.09 -10.56
N ALA A 18 11.07 23.74 -9.89
CA ALA A 18 10.65 24.43 -8.68
C ALA A 18 11.66 24.19 -7.56
N THR A 19 11.94 25.22 -6.79
CA THR A 19 12.88 25.20 -5.67
C THR A 19 12.09 25.28 -4.37
N PHE A 20 12.41 24.38 -3.45
CA PHE A 20 11.84 24.32 -2.10
C PHE A 20 13.02 24.31 -1.13
N THR A 21 12.92 25.10 -0.06
CA THR A 21 13.94 25.19 0.98
C THR A 21 13.42 24.55 2.26
N GLU A 22 12.15 24.79 2.57
CA GLU A 22 11.48 24.23 3.74
C GLU A 22 10.24 23.42 3.32
N ALA A 23 9.79 22.53 4.20
CA ALA A 23 8.66 21.66 3.92
C ALA A 23 7.33 22.44 3.77
N GLU A 24 7.21 23.58 4.44
CA GLU A 24 6.11 24.53 4.34
C GLU A 24 5.97 25.14 2.93
N ASP A 25 7.05 25.19 2.14
CA ASP A 25 6.99 25.67 0.75
C ASP A 25 6.11 24.77 -0.14
N LEU A 26 5.81 23.54 0.31
CA LEU A 26 4.92 22.60 -0.37
C LEU A 26 3.43 22.85 -0.08
N GLN A 27 3.09 23.61 0.96
CA GLN A 27 1.70 23.88 1.36
C GLN A 27 0.83 24.41 0.22
N PRO A 28 1.28 25.39 -0.60
CA PRO A 28 0.45 25.90 -1.69
C PRO A 28 0.15 24.84 -2.77
N LEU A 29 0.95 23.76 -2.87
CA LEU A 29 0.69 22.68 -3.82
C LEU A 29 -0.52 21.84 -3.41
N VAL A 30 -0.62 21.51 -2.12
CA VAL A 30 -1.70 20.68 -1.59
C VAL A 30 -2.99 21.47 -1.43
N GLU A 31 -2.92 22.75 -1.03
CA GLU A 31 -4.10 23.63 -0.97
C GLU A 31 -4.74 23.78 -2.35
N ARG A 32 -3.94 24.14 -3.38
CA ARG A 32 -4.44 24.20 -4.76
C ARG A 32 -5.00 22.88 -5.26
N ALA A 33 -4.42 21.76 -4.85
CA ALA A 33 -4.90 20.45 -5.27
C ALA A 33 -6.27 20.11 -4.66
N PHE A 34 -6.51 20.50 -3.41
CA PHE A 34 -7.79 20.32 -2.74
C PHE A 34 -8.85 21.36 -3.18
N ASP A 35 -8.44 22.59 -3.49
CA ASP A 35 -9.32 23.61 -4.08
C ASP A 35 -9.90 23.16 -5.43
N LEU A 36 -9.10 22.47 -6.26
CA LEU A 36 -9.54 21.95 -7.58
C LEU A 36 -10.67 20.91 -7.50
N VAL A 37 -10.92 20.37 -6.31
CA VAL A 37 -11.90 19.31 -6.06
C VAL A 37 -12.93 19.70 -5.00
N ASP A 38 -13.02 20.99 -4.68
CA ASP A 38 -13.97 21.56 -3.72
C ASP A 38 -13.92 20.86 -2.34
N ALA A 39 -12.73 20.44 -1.91
CA ALA A 39 -12.54 19.72 -0.66
C ALA A 39 -11.77 20.59 0.35
N PRO A 40 -12.30 20.84 1.56
CA PRO A 40 -11.63 21.69 2.55
C PRO A 40 -10.42 20.97 3.15
N VAL A 41 -9.29 21.66 3.31
CA VAL A 41 -8.13 21.10 4.03
C VAL A 41 -8.44 21.06 5.53
N GLU A 42 -8.48 19.85 6.09
CA GLU A 42 -8.79 19.64 7.53
C GLU A 42 -7.52 19.62 8.38
N GLY A 43 -6.39 19.25 7.80
CA GLY A 43 -5.11 19.24 8.49
C GLY A 43 -3.95 19.15 7.51
N ILE A 44 -2.84 19.77 7.90
CA ILE A 44 -1.57 19.72 7.18
C ILE A 44 -0.45 19.45 8.17
N THR A 45 0.55 18.68 7.77
CA THR A 45 1.73 18.41 8.58
C THR A 45 2.95 18.36 7.69
N PHE A 46 4.05 18.91 8.21
CA PHE A 46 5.31 19.06 7.50
C PHE A 46 6.40 18.29 8.24
N PHE A 47 7.30 17.69 7.48
CA PHE A 47 8.50 17.06 8.01
C PHE A 47 9.68 17.42 7.13
N HIS A 48 10.82 17.71 7.74
CA HIS A 48 12.09 17.94 7.06
C HIS A 48 13.09 16.95 7.68
N ILE A 49 13.55 15.98 6.90
CA ILE A 49 14.52 14.96 7.33
C ILE A 49 15.63 14.89 6.29
N ASP A 50 16.86 15.22 6.70
CA ASP A 50 18.00 15.31 5.80
C ASP A 50 17.68 16.18 4.57
N ASP A 51 17.75 15.62 3.35
CA ASP A 51 17.44 16.32 2.09
C ASP A 51 15.97 16.13 1.63
N GLU A 52 15.11 15.53 2.46
CA GLU A 52 13.73 15.24 2.14
C GLU A 52 12.77 16.23 2.82
N LEU A 53 11.97 16.91 1.99
CA LEU A 53 10.88 17.79 2.40
C LEU A 53 9.55 17.07 2.20
N THR A 54 8.81 16.83 3.28
CA THR A 54 7.54 16.11 3.24
C THR A 54 6.38 16.99 3.67
N CYS A 55 5.30 16.96 2.90
CA CYS A 55 4.02 17.59 3.24
C CYS A 55 2.89 16.56 3.12
N ILE A 56 2.10 16.41 4.18
CA ILE A 56 0.91 15.56 4.19
C ILE A 56 -0.29 16.43 4.50
N ALA A 57 -1.29 16.41 3.63
CA ALA A 57 -2.54 17.11 3.81
C ALA A 57 -3.72 16.15 3.74
N VAL A 58 -4.70 16.33 4.62
CA VAL A 58 -5.89 15.49 4.74
C VAL A 58 -7.16 16.32 4.54
N SER A 59 -8.16 15.70 3.92
CA SER A 59 -9.49 16.27 3.72
C SER A 59 -10.51 15.14 3.69
N GLY A 60 -11.28 14.97 4.76
CA GLY A 60 -12.29 13.93 4.91
C GLY A 60 -11.73 12.54 4.59
N ASN A 61 -12.23 11.94 3.51
CA ASN A 61 -11.81 10.61 3.03
C ASN A 61 -10.67 10.65 1.99
N ALA A 62 -9.88 11.72 1.97
CA ALA A 62 -8.81 11.97 1.04
C ALA A 62 -7.52 12.37 1.74
N HIS A 63 -6.38 12.10 1.10
CA HIS A 63 -5.11 12.70 1.47
C HIS A 63 -4.23 12.95 0.25
N ILE A 64 -3.36 13.93 0.37
CA ILE A 64 -2.26 14.18 -0.55
C ILE A 64 -0.97 14.14 0.26
N CYS A 65 -0.01 13.31 -0.15
CA CYS A 65 1.32 13.24 0.43
C CYS A 65 2.33 13.64 -0.64
N ILE A 66 3.21 14.58 -0.33
CA ILE A 66 4.27 15.06 -1.21
C ILE A 66 5.60 14.83 -0.50
N HIS A 67 6.49 14.09 -1.15
CA HIS A 67 7.89 13.96 -0.78
C HIS A 67 8.73 14.63 -1.85
N ALA A 68 9.40 15.72 -1.51
CA ALA A 68 10.28 16.46 -2.40
C ALA A 68 11.74 16.23 -2.01
N TYR A 69 12.57 15.97 -3.02
CA TYR A 69 14.01 15.78 -2.92
C TYR A 69 14.70 16.82 -3.82
N PRO A 70 14.92 18.05 -3.31
CA PRO A 70 15.43 19.16 -4.13
C PRO A 70 16.74 18.83 -4.84
N THR A 71 17.69 18.18 -4.15
CA THR A 71 18.99 17.75 -4.69
C THR A 71 18.86 16.81 -5.89
N LEU A 72 17.78 16.01 -5.95
CA LEU A 72 17.50 15.08 -7.04
C LEU A 72 16.59 15.67 -8.12
N SER A 73 16.10 16.91 -7.94
CA SER A 73 15.07 17.51 -8.79
C SER A 73 13.86 16.57 -8.97
N TYR A 74 13.46 15.90 -7.88
CA TYR A 74 12.50 14.82 -7.88
C TYR A 74 11.42 15.05 -6.81
N VAL A 75 10.16 14.77 -7.16
CA VAL A 75 9.03 14.85 -6.23
C VAL A 75 8.13 13.63 -6.42
N ALA A 76 7.89 12.88 -5.35
CA ALA A 76 6.90 11.81 -5.30
C ALA A 76 5.60 12.35 -4.68
N VAL A 77 4.47 12.08 -5.33
CA VAL A 77 3.16 12.51 -4.86
C VAL A 77 2.18 11.35 -4.84
N ASP A 78 1.51 11.20 -3.71
CA ASP A 78 0.43 10.24 -3.49
C ASP A 78 -0.89 11.00 -3.36
N ILE A 79 -1.87 10.68 -4.20
CA ILE A 79 -3.22 11.24 -4.16
C ILE A 79 -4.21 10.13 -3.86
N TYR A 80 -4.73 10.10 -2.64
CA TYR A 80 -5.70 9.12 -2.19
C TYR A 80 -7.09 9.73 -2.08
N SER A 81 -8.09 8.93 -2.47
CA SER A 81 -9.51 9.21 -2.29
C SER A 81 -10.28 7.95 -1.98
N PHE A 82 -11.30 8.10 -1.15
CA PHE A 82 -12.29 7.06 -0.88
C PHE A 82 -13.70 7.66 -0.91
N ASN A 83 -14.57 7.07 -1.72
CA ASN A 83 -15.94 7.50 -1.95
C ASN A 83 -16.10 8.98 -2.38
N ILE A 84 -15.07 9.52 -3.05
CA ILE A 84 -15.08 10.84 -3.67
C ILE A 84 -14.49 10.72 -5.08
N ASP A 85 -15.02 11.49 -6.03
CA ASP A 85 -14.46 11.54 -7.39
C ASP A 85 -13.44 12.68 -7.48
N LEU A 86 -12.20 12.40 -7.09
CA LEU A 86 -11.11 13.34 -7.34
C LEU A 86 -10.80 13.37 -8.84
N LYS A 87 -10.88 14.57 -9.43
CA LYS A 87 -10.38 14.85 -10.77
C LYS A 87 -8.84 14.81 -10.79
N THR A 88 -8.27 13.63 -10.57
CA THR A 88 -6.82 13.41 -10.39
C THR A 88 -5.99 13.87 -11.58
N SER A 89 -6.58 13.90 -12.78
CA SER A 89 -5.92 14.46 -13.98
C SER A 89 -5.69 15.97 -13.87
N GLN A 90 -6.65 16.71 -13.30
CA GLN A 90 -6.52 18.15 -13.07
C GLN A 90 -5.47 18.43 -12.00
N ILE A 91 -5.51 17.69 -10.88
CA ILE A 91 -4.50 17.80 -9.81
C ILE A 91 -3.11 17.49 -10.35
N MET A 92 -2.94 16.40 -11.09
CA MET A 92 -1.66 16.03 -11.71
C MET A 92 -1.16 17.11 -12.68
N SER A 93 -2.05 17.71 -13.48
CA SER A 93 -1.68 18.80 -14.39
C SER A 93 -1.24 20.05 -13.63
N ALA A 94 -1.96 20.43 -12.58
CA ALA A 94 -1.61 21.57 -11.74
C ALA A 94 -0.27 21.36 -11.03
N LEU A 95 -0.04 20.17 -10.46
CA LEU A 95 1.23 19.79 -9.86
C LEU A 95 2.37 19.83 -10.87
N LYS A 96 2.17 19.29 -12.08
CA LYS A 96 3.20 19.33 -13.14
C LYS A 96 3.64 20.76 -13.45
N VAL A 97 2.69 21.69 -13.56
CA VAL A 97 2.95 23.10 -13.85
C VAL A 97 3.67 23.76 -12.67
N ASN A 98 3.17 23.58 -11.45
CA ASN A 98 3.74 24.19 -10.25
C ASN A 98 5.15 23.68 -9.95
N LEU A 99 5.39 22.37 -10.11
CA LEU A 99 6.69 21.73 -9.94
C LEU A 99 7.65 21.99 -11.12
N ARG A 100 7.12 22.53 -12.23
CA ARG A 100 7.85 22.74 -13.50
C ARG A 100 8.57 21.46 -13.94
N SER A 101 7.87 20.34 -13.85
CA SER A 101 8.42 19.01 -14.15
C SER A 101 8.36 18.70 -15.65
N ASP A 102 9.49 18.22 -16.19
CA ASP A 102 9.58 17.84 -17.61
C ASP A 102 8.93 16.47 -17.88
N ARG A 103 9.05 15.53 -16.92
CA ARG A 103 8.59 14.14 -17.08
C ARG A 103 7.79 13.67 -15.87
N ILE A 104 6.71 12.95 -16.16
CA ILE A 104 5.83 12.38 -15.15
C ILE A 104 5.69 10.87 -15.38
N LYS A 105 5.60 10.10 -14.30
CA LYS A 105 5.19 8.70 -14.34
C LYS A 105 4.12 8.49 -13.28
N ALA A 106 2.93 8.10 -13.71
CA ALA A 106 1.79 7.91 -12.81
C ALA A 106 1.29 6.46 -12.86
N THR A 107 0.94 5.92 -11.70
CA THR A 107 0.27 4.63 -11.55
C THR A 107 -1.01 4.82 -10.74
N SER A 108 -2.14 4.35 -11.28
CA SER A 108 -3.40 4.38 -10.55
C SER A 108 -3.74 3.00 -9.99
N ILE A 109 -4.05 2.95 -8.70
CA ILE A 109 -4.46 1.78 -7.97
C ILE A 109 -5.92 1.96 -7.55
N ARG A 110 -6.74 0.95 -7.83
CA ARG A 110 -8.12 0.87 -7.34
C ARG A 110 -8.12 0.47 -5.87
N ARG A 111 -8.76 1.26 -5.01
CA ARG A 111 -8.87 1.01 -3.57
C ARG A 111 -10.25 0.44 -3.27
N GLY A 112 -10.31 -0.54 -2.35
CA GLY A 112 -11.56 -1.27 -2.11
C GLY A 112 -12.07 -2.01 -3.35
N ASP A 113 -11.16 -2.50 -4.20
CA ASP A 113 -11.50 -3.45 -5.26
C ASP A 113 -11.50 -4.86 -4.65
N PHE A 114 -12.68 -5.35 -4.32
CA PHE A 114 -12.84 -6.65 -3.68
C PHE A 114 -12.81 -7.81 -4.67
N GLY A 115 -12.70 -7.54 -5.99
CA GLY A 115 -12.60 -8.56 -7.04
C GLY A 115 -13.51 -9.78 -6.83
N SER A 116 -12.96 -10.97 -7.11
CA SER A 116 -13.46 -12.23 -6.54
C SER A 116 -12.65 -12.60 -5.29
N ILE A 117 -13.23 -13.32 -4.31
CA ILE A 117 -12.54 -13.77 -3.07
C ILE A 117 -11.18 -14.46 -3.34
N ARG A 118 -10.98 -15.00 -4.55
CA ARG A 118 -9.74 -15.68 -4.97
C ARG A 118 -8.58 -14.71 -5.27
N ASP A 119 -8.86 -13.47 -5.68
CA ASP A 119 -7.85 -12.46 -6.03
C ASP A 119 -7.23 -11.78 -4.80
N MET A 120 -7.91 -11.84 -3.65
CA MET A 120 -7.48 -11.24 -2.38
C MET A 120 -6.46 -12.10 -1.61
N ARG A 121 -6.08 -13.29 -2.09
CA ARG A 121 -5.03 -14.11 -1.44
C ARG A 121 -3.64 -13.55 -1.77
N PRO A 122 -2.77 -13.28 -0.78
CA PRO A 122 -1.41 -12.83 -1.06
C PRO A 122 -0.68 -13.87 -1.91
N LYS A 123 -0.27 -13.49 -3.12
CA LYS A 123 0.55 -14.31 -4.04
C LYS A 123 2.00 -14.47 -3.55
N ARG A 124 2.25 -14.58 -2.24
CA ARG A 124 3.57 -15.00 -1.74
C ARG A 124 3.78 -16.47 -2.11
N LYS A 125 4.23 -16.73 -3.34
CA LYS A 125 4.95 -17.97 -3.64
C LYS A 125 6.28 -17.83 -2.91
N SER A 126 6.40 -18.47 -1.74
CA SER A 126 7.70 -18.57 -1.08
C SER A 126 8.69 -19.14 -2.10
N LYS A 127 9.81 -18.43 -2.33
CA LYS A 127 10.94 -18.89 -3.17
C LYS A 127 11.67 -20.03 -2.45
N ILE A 128 10.93 -21.07 -2.06
CA ILE A 128 11.50 -22.30 -1.51
C ILE A 128 11.97 -23.11 -2.72
N THR A 129 13.28 -23.34 -2.78
CA THR A 129 13.87 -24.22 -3.80
C THR A 129 13.21 -25.60 -3.75
N THR A 130 13.10 -26.26 -4.91
CA THR A 130 12.46 -27.58 -5.02
C THR A 130 13.01 -28.58 -3.99
N ALA A 131 14.33 -28.57 -3.77
CA ALA A 131 14.99 -29.38 -2.75
C ALA A 131 14.49 -29.09 -1.32
N ARG A 132 14.33 -27.82 -0.94
CA ARG A 132 13.81 -27.44 0.38
C ARG A 132 12.32 -27.77 0.52
N ARG A 133 11.55 -27.70 -0.56
CA ARG A 133 10.14 -28.12 -0.57
C ARG A 133 10.03 -29.64 -0.36
N MET A 134 10.85 -30.44 -1.05
CA MET A 134 10.89 -31.89 -0.87
C MET A 134 11.33 -32.29 0.54
N LYS A 135 12.37 -31.66 1.10
CA LYS A 135 12.79 -31.90 2.50
C LYS A 135 11.68 -31.59 3.50
N ASN A 136 10.98 -30.47 3.33
CA ASN A 136 9.87 -30.09 4.21
C ASN A 136 8.68 -31.06 4.09
N THR A 137 8.36 -31.51 2.87
CA THR A 137 7.32 -32.52 2.65
C THR A 137 7.70 -33.86 3.29
N GLY A 138 8.94 -34.33 3.10
CA GLY A 138 9.45 -35.56 3.71
C GLY A 138 9.43 -35.51 5.24
N ALA A 139 9.83 -34.38 5.83
CA ALA A 139 9.76 -34.17 7.29
C ALA A 139 8.31 -34.19 7.80
N ARG A 140 7.35 -33.63 7.04
CA ARG A 140 5.92 -33.69 7.37
C ARG A 140 5.38 -35.12 7.31
N ILE A 141 5.69 -35.85 6.24
CA ILE A 141 5.28 -37.26 6.09
C ILE A 141 5.84 -38.07 7.25
N LYS A 142 7.14 -37.95 7.57
CA LYS A 142 7.75 -38.68 8.69
C LYS A 142 7.05 -38.40 10.03
N LYS A 143 6.75 -37.12 10.33
CA LYS A 143 6.01 -36.76 11.56
C LYS A 143 4.60 -37.36 11.57
N THR A 144 3.89 -37.32 10.44
CA THR A 144 2.54 -37.90 10.32
C THR A 144 2.59 -39.43 10.44
N SER A 145 3.55 -40.09 9.79
CA SER A 145 3.75 -41.54 9.88
C SER A 145 4.05 -41.95 11.31
N VAL A 146 4.99 -41.29 12.00
CA VAL A 146 5.29 -41.57 13.42
C VAL A 146 4.04 -41.37 14.29
N LYS A 147 3.26 -40.31 14.04
CA LYS A 147 2.00 -40.07 14.76
C LYS A 147 0.98 -41.19 14.51
N MET A 148 0.82 -41.64 13.26
CA MET A 148 -0.05 -42.77 12.92
C MET A 148 0.42 -44.08 13.52
N PHE A 149 1.72 -44.39 13.46
CA PHE A 149 2.28 -45.58 14.09
C PHE A 149 2.04 -45.61 15.60
N ASN A 150 2.17 -44.46 16.26
CA ASN A 150 1.86 -44.36 17.69
C ASN A 150 0.37 -44.57 17.98
N ILE A 151 -0.52 -44.04 17.14
CA ILE A 151 -1.98 -44.26 17.23
C ILE A 151 -2.31 -45.75 17.05
N LEU A 152 -1.71 -46.40 16.05
CA LEU A 152 -1.91 -47.82 15.74
C LEU A 152 -1.36 -48.75 16.84
N ARG A 153 -0.21 -48.42 17.44
CA ARG A 153 0.39 -49.20 18.54
C ARG A 153 -0.32 -49.04 19.88
N HIS A 154 -1.02 -47.92 20.11
CA HIS A 154 -1.68 -47.62 21.38
C HIS A 154 -3.16 -47.22 21.21
N PRO A 155 -4.01 -48.09 20.66
CA PRO A 155 -5.39 -47.75 20.29
C PRO A 155 -6.26 -47.39 21.52
N GLN A 156 -6.00 -48.00 22.68
CA GLN A 156 -6.76 -47.74 23.92
C GLN A 156 -6.47 -46.36 24.55
N LYS A 157 -5.26 -45.82 24.38
CA LYS A 157 -4.88 -44.48 24.89
C LYS A 157 -5.56 -43.36 24.10
N VAL A 158 -5.69 -43.53 22.78
CA VAL A 158 -6.36 -42.57 21.89
C VAL A 158 -7.87 -42.51 22.17
N ARG A 159 -8.52 -43.68 22.39
CA ARG A 159 -9.94 -43.76 22.76
C ARG A 159 -10.26 -43.10 24.10
N ARG A 160 -9.36 -43.15 25.09
CA ARG A 160 -9.55 -42.45 26.38
C ARG A 160 -9.44 -40.93 26.25
N SER A 161 -8.52 -40.43 25.43
CA SER A 161 -8.32 -38.99 25.19
C SER A 161 -9.53 -38.31 24.51
N HIS A 162 -10.24 -39.00 23.62
CA HIS A 162 -11.48 -38.46 23.00
C HIS A 162 -12.70 -38.50 23.93
N ARG A 163 -12.69 -39.34 24.97
CA ARG A 163 -13.80 -39.43 25.93
C ARG A 163 -13.76 -38.32 26.99
N THR A 164 -12.60 -37.72 27.23
CA THR A 164 -12.42 -36.60 28.18
C THR A 164 -12.66 -35.22 27.58
N THR A 165 -12.72 -35.09 26.25
CA THR A 165 -12.98 -33.81 25.55
C THR A 165 -14.44 -33.56 25.20
N ASN A 166 -15.32 -34.54 25.44
CA ASN A 166 -16.78 -34.46 25.20
C ASN A 166 -17.59 -34.46 26.50
N LYS A 167 -17.04 -33.87 27.57
CA LYS A 167 -17.78 -33.47 28.77
C LYS A 167 -17.58 -31.99 28.99
#